data_AF-A0A7W0XYK1-F1
#
_entry.id   AF-A0A7W0XYK1-F1
#
_cell.length_a   1.000
_cell.length_b   1.000
_cell.length_c   1.000
_cell.angle_alpha   90.00
_cell.angle_beta   90.00
_cell.angle_gamma   90.00
#
_symmetry.space_group_name_H-M   'P 1'
#
loop_
_entity.id
_entity.type
_entity.pdbx_description
1 polymer ?
#
loop_
_entity_poly.entity_id
_entity_poly.type
_entity_poly.pdbx_seq_one_letter_code
_entity_poly.pdbx_strand_id
1 'polypeptide(L)'
;MSDGSARLHIITERDVGLFSLIQQVISNIPWAIAEERIPVVHFADGTCYWTPNGYQGRDTVWEYYFEPLDPTYPTTRIPDHVKRIISVDRPSPYEVGYDADDHVFVSCHFGDHPQLRGATLPVPYQWDDPSEWLRKEAKAVLDRFVRPRAYILHKVSDFFARYMAGHYVVGVHARGTDATSERELREFRRGSLVLSRYCAEIGRILKLQPNAKIFVASDEQSSVRHLEAAFPDRVIAYDSVRHEGGEAAGQGPTGWIMPAYISGDSDVAARNGEDAVVEYLLLSRCDYLVHNGSSLARTVLLNAPELPHTNTHRRRPERVAQPGSGNHGDGQPRSDHDGS
;
A
#
# COMPACT_ATOMS: atom_id res chain seq x y z
N MET A 1 16.36 -29.61 29.76
CA MET A 1 15.36 -29.11 28.80
C MET A 1 16.11 -28.15 27.90
N SER A 2 16.32 -28.53 26.64
CA SER A 2 17.05 -27.69 25.68
C SER A 2 16.33 -26.34 25.58
N ASP A 3 17.05 -25.26 25.89
CA ASP A 3 16.63 -23.91 25.56
C ASP A 3 16.65 -23.79 24.03
N GLY A 4 15.58 -24.26 23.39
CA GLY A 4 15.46 -24.29 21.95
C GLY A 4 15.38 -22.85 21.46
N SER A 5 16.49 -22.32 20.95
CA SER A 5 16.55 -20.98 20.37
C SER A 5 15.38 -20.78 19.41
N ALA A 6 14.54 -19.78 19.66
CA ALA A 6 13.37 -19.52 18.85
C ALA A 6 13.79 -19.24 17.40
N ARG A 7 13.05 -19.83 16.44
CA ARG A 7 13.28 -19.60 15.01
C ARG A 7 12.63 -18.30 14.59
N LEU A 8 13.38 -17.42 13.93
CA LEU A 8 12.89 -16.12 13.49
C LEU A 8 12.65 -16.10 11.98
N HIS A 9 11.61 -15.36 11.58
CA HIS A 9 11.36 -14.96 10.21
C HIS A 9 11.45 -13.44 10.13
N ILE A 10 12.60 -12.93 9.71
CA ILE A 10 12.86 -11.50 9.60
C ILE A 10 12.35 -10.99 8.25
N ILE A 11 11.43 -10.03 8.31
CA ILE A 11 10.86 -9.35 7.15
C ILE A 11 11.58 -8.01 7.03
N THR A 12 12.38 -7.83 5.97
CA THR A 12 13.15 -6.60 5.73
C THR A 12 12.48 -5.72 4.69
N GLU A 13 12.89 -4.46 4.63
CA GLU A 13 12.30 -3.47 3.74
C GLU A 13 12.65 -3.68 2.26
N ARG A 14 11.92 -2.94 1.44
CA ARG A 14 12.20 -2.68 0.03
C ARG A 14 12.15 -1.17 -0.21
N ASP A 15 12.72 -0.76 -1.33
CA ASP A 15 12.65 0.61 -1.79
C ASP A 15 11.30 0.89 -2.48
N VAL A 16 10.26 1.01 -1.66
CA VAL A 16 8.87 1.24 -2.04
C VAL A 16 8.15 2.08 -0.99
N GLY A 17 6.98 2.62 -1.33
CA GLY A 17 6.14 3.34 -0.36
C GLY A 17 5.70 2.48 0.83
N LEU A 18 5.47 3.13 1.98
CA LEU A 18 5.21 2.48 3.28
C LEU A 18 4.12 1.40 3.22
N PHE A 19 3.00 1.68 2.56
CA PHE A 19 1.90 0.71 2.49
C PHE A 19 2.18 -0.51 1.63
N SER A 20 3.15 -0.45 0.70
CA SER A 20 3.64 -1.68 0.06
C SER A 20 4.46 -2.52 1.05
N LEU A 21 5.23 -1.89 1.93
CA LEU A 21 5.96 -2.60 3.00
C LEU A 21 5.01 -3.23 4.02
N ILE A 22 3.94 -2.52 4.40
CA ILE A 22 2.91 -3.08 5.29
C ILE A 22 2.23 -4.29 4.63
N GLN A 23 1.88 -4.20 3.34
CA GLN A 23 1.34 -5.35 2.60
C GLN A 23 2.32 -6.52 2.54
N GLN A 24 3.62 -6.26 2.37
CA GLN A 24 4.65 -7.28 2.46
C GLN A 24 4.61 -8.01 3.81
N VAL A 25 4.50 -7.27 4.91
CA VAL A 25 4.39 -7.86 6.25
C VAL A 25 3.15 -8.74 6.37
N ILE A 26 1.98 -8.23 5.93
CA ILE A 26 0.72 -9.00 5.94
C ILE A 26 0.87 -10.30 5.13
N SER A 27 1.49 -10.24 3.94
CA SER A 27 1.72 -11.42 3.09
C SER A 27 2.59 -12.49 3.76
N ASN A 28 3.61 -12.09 4.53
CA ASN A 28 4.64 -12.99 5.06
C ASN A 28 4.28 -13.58 6.42
N ILE A 29 3.43 -12.94 7.23
CA ILE A 29 3.06 -13.46 8.55
C ILE A 29 2.51 -14.89 8.49
N PRO A 30 1.51 -15.23 7.63
CA PRO A 30 1.01 -16.59 7.53
C PRO A 30 2.08 -17.62 7.18
N TRP A 31 3.03 -17.24 6.32
CA TRP A 31 4.14 -18.10 5.94
C TRP A 31 5.09 -18.34 7.12
N ALA A 32 5.46 -17.29 7.86
CA ALA A 32 6.28 -17.44 9.06
C ALA A 32 5.64 -18.39 10.08
N ILE A 33 4.33 -18.24 10.32
CA ILE A 33 3.59 -19.08 11.27
C ILE A 33 3.51 -20.54 10.78
N ALA A 34 3.25 -20.77 9.49
CA ALA A 34 3.21 -22.12 8.92
C ALA A 34 4.55 -22.86 9.04
N GLU A 35 5.65 -22.11 9.07
CA GLU A 35 7.01 -22.62 9.23
C GLU A 35 7.49 -22.70 10.68
N GLU A 36 6.59 -22.46 11.65
CA GLU A 36 6.89 -22.39 13.09
C GLU A 36 7.99 -21.37 13.44
N ARG A 37 7.98 -20.23 12.74
CA ARG A 37 8.91 -19.11 12.95
C ARG A 37 8.16 -17.90 13.53
N ILE A 38 8.85 -17.15 14.37
CA ILE A 38 8.34 -15.90 14.94
C ILE A 38 8.60 -14.78 13.93
N PRO A 39 7.55 -14.12 13.39
CA PRO A 39 7.74 -13.02 12.44
C PRO A 39 8.26 -11.77 13.17
N VAL A 40 9.34 -11.19 12.65
CA VAL A 40 9.94 -9.94 13.15
C VAL A 40 10.15 -9.00 11.97
N VAL A 41 9.76 -7.74 12.09
CA VAL A 41 9.93 -6.75 11.01
C VAL A 41 11.15 -5.89 11.30
N HIS A 42 12.11 -5.85 10.39
CA HIS A 42 13.31 -5.05 10.51
C HIS A 42 13.43 -4.13 9.29
N PHE A 43 12.85 -2.93 9.39
CA PHE A 43 12.92 -1.92 8.34
C PHE A 43 13.98 -0.86 8.68
N ALA A 44 15.11 -0.93 7.98
CA ALA A 44 16.28 -0.08 8.17
C ALA A 44 16.47 0.90 6.98
N ASP A 45 17.71 1.23 6.64
CA ASP A 45 18.12 2.24 5.67
C ASP A 45 17.82 1.90 4.20
N GLY A 46 17.18 0.77 3.91
CA GLY A 46 16.69 0.39 2.59
C GLY A 46 15.38 1.05 2.17
N THR A 47 14.83 1.96 2.98
CA THR A 47 13.59 2.69 2.69
C THR A 47 13.70 4.18 3.05
N CYS A 48 12.99 5.05 2.32
CA CYS A 48 13.03 6.51 2.53
C CYS A 48 12.61 6.95 3.94
N TYR A 49 11.81 6.13 4.62
CA TYR A 49 11.23 6.47 5.93
C TYR A 49 12.22 6.31 7.09
N TRP A 50 13.36 5.65 6.88
CA TRP A 50 14.34 5.44 7.94
C TRP A 50 15.17 6.70 8.16
N THR A 51 15.45 7.01 9.42
CA THR A 51 16.26 8.18 9.81
C THR A 51 17.38 7.74 10.75
N PRO A 52 18.59 8.32 10.64
CA PRO A 52 19.72 7.97 11.52
C PRO A 52 19.48 8.27 13.00
N ASN A 53 18.61 9.24 13.30
CA ASN A 53 18.30 9.66 14.67
C ASN A 53 17.12 8.89 15.28
N GLY A 54 16.52 7.97 14.50
CA GLY A 54 15.27 7.34 14.87
C GLY A 54 14.07 8.30 14.77
N TYR A 55 12.90 7.77 15.09
CA TYR A 55 11.65 8.54 15.13
C TYR A 55 10.76 8.05 16.27
N GLN A 56 10.19 8.98 17.05
CA GLN A 56 9.38 8.68 18.24
C GLN A 56 10.08 7.74 19.24
N GLY A 57 11.41 7.88 19.37
CA GLY A 57 12.26 7.08 20.29
C GLY A 57 12.48 5.64 19.84
N ARG A 58 12.44 5.38 18.53
CA ARG A 58 12.59 4.05 17.93
C ARG A 58 13.57 4.13 16.76
N ASP A 59 14.24 3.01 16.46
CA ASP A 59 15.37 2.98 15.53
C ASP A 59 15.04 2.31 14.17
N THR A 60 13.86 1.69 14.04
CA THR A 60 13.44 1.01 12.82
C THR A 60 12.04 1.42 12.40
N VAL A 61 11.82 1.54 11.10
CA VAL A 61 10.61 2.17 10.53
C VAL A 61 9.33 1.46 10.94
N TRP A 62 9.31 0.13 11.01
CA TRP A 62 8.14 -0.59 11.51
C TRP A 62 7.79 -0.13 12.94
N GLU A 63 8.79 -0.12 13.80
CA GLU A 63 8.63 0.29 15.18
C GLU A 63 8.41 1.79 15.35
N TYR A 64 8.58 2.64 14.34
CA TYR A 64 8.15 4.04 14.42
C TYR A 64 6.64 4.11 14.68
N TYR A 65 5.87 3.33 13.93
CA TYR A 65 4.41 3.47 13.86
C TYR A 65 3.64 2.31 14.51
N PHE A 66 4.25 1.13 14.59
CA PHE A 66 3.61 -0.08 15.10
C PHE A 66 4.40 -0.67 16.28
N GLU A 67 3.71 -1.45 17.11
CA GLU A 67 4.36 -2.32 18.07
C GLU A 67 5.00 -3.53 17.37
N PRO A 68 5.96 -4.22 18.02
CA PRO A 68 6.44 -5.51 17.54
C PRO A 68 5.28 -6.48 17.26
N LEU A 69 5.39 -7.27 16.18
CA LEU A 69 4.37 -8.27 15.83
C LEU A 69 4.13 -9.24 16.99
N ASP A 70 5.23 -9.75 17.55
CA ASP A 70 5.28 -10.42 18.84
C ASP A 70 5.98 -9.50 19.87
N PRO A 71 5.29 -9.05 20.95
CA PRO A 71 5.87 -8.19 21.97
C PRO A 71 7.10 -8.78 22.67
N THR A 72 7.27 -10.10 22.66
CA THR A 72 8.42 -10.79 23.25
C THR A 72 9.62 -10.82 22.30
N TYR A 73 9.45 -10.49 21.03
CA TYR A 73 10.52 -10.39 20.01
C TYR A 73 10.50 -9.03 19.29
N PRO A 74 10.80 -7.92 20.00
CA PRO A 74 11.10 -6.64 19.35
C PRO A 74 12.35 -6.73 18.49
N THR A 75 12.53 -5.75 17.60
CA THR A 75 13.69 -5.67 16.69
C THR A 75 15.03 -5.68 17.45
N THR A 76 15.06 -5.18 18.68
CA THR A 76 16.25 -5.22 19.55
C THR A 76 16.70 -6.64 19.92
N ARG A 77 15.83 -7.65 19.78
CA ARG A 77 16.17 -9.07 19.99
C ARG A 77 16.73 -9.77 18.75
N ILE A 78 16.77 -9.12 17.59
CA ILE A 78 17.49 -9.67 16.44
C ILE A 78 18.99 -9.72 16.79
N PRO A 79 19.67 -10.87 16.62
CA PRO A 79 21.10 -10.98 16.89
C PRO A 79 21.94 -10.00 16.06
N ASP A 80 22.97 -9.42 16.65
CA ASP A 80 23.77 -8.40 15.95
C ASP A 80 24.56 -8.96 14.75
N HIS A 81 24.93 -10.25 14.77
CA HIS A 81 25.54 -10.88 13.59
C HIS A 81 24.55 -10.99 12.43
N VAL A 82 23.28 -11.29 12.71
CA VAL A 82 22.21 -11.30 11.71
C VAL A 82 22.00 -9.90 11.14
N LYS A 83 21.93 -8.86 11.98
CA LYS A 83 21.81 -7.46 11.48
C LYS A 83 22.96 -7.09 10.54
N ARG A 84 24.19 -7.51 10.87
CA ARG A 84 25.36 -7.31 10.00
C ARG A 84 25.21 -8.05 8.66
N ILE A 85 24.74 -9.29 8.67
CA ILE A 85 24.47 -10.05 7.43
C ILE A 85 23.45 -9.31 6.58
N ILE A 86 22.30 -8.92 7.15
CA ILE A 86 21.25 -8.18 6.44
C ILE A 86 21.76 -6.87 5.85
N SER A 87 22.62 -6.15 6.57
CA SER A 87 23.17 -4.86 6.11
C SER A 87 24.12 -5.00 4.91
N VAL A 88 24.77 -6.16 4.76
CA VAL A 88 25.73 -6.42 3.67
C VAL A 88 25.06 -7.17 2.52
N ASP A 89 24.20 -8.13 2.82
CA ASP A 89 23.52 -9.00 1.86
C ASP A 89 22.00 -8.83 1.99
N ARG A 90 21.47 -7.74 1.42
CA ARG A 90 20.04 -7.47 1.44
C ARG A 90 19.30 -8.53 0.61
N PRO A 91 18.20 -9.13 1.11
CA PRO A 91 17.47 -10.13 0.34
C PRO A 91 16.97 -9.57 -0.98
N SER A 92 17.11 -10.36 -2.04
CA SER A 92 16.59 -10.01 -3.37
C SER A 92 15.06 -10.02 -3.37
N PRO A 93 14.40 -9.01 -3.97
CA PRO A 93 12.95 -9.00 -4.10
C PRO A 93 12.40 -10.05 -5.07
N TYR A 94 13.27 -10.76 -5.80
CA TYR A 94 12.93 -11.80 -6.76
C TYR A 94 13.09 -13.22 -6.22
N GLU A 95 13.73 -13.36 -5.05
CA GLU A 95 13.94 -14.63 -4.37
C GLU A 95 13.03 -14.73 -3.14
N VAL A 96 12.78 -15.94 -2.67
CA VAL A 96 11.97 -16.14 -1.44
C VAL A 96 12.63 -15.56 -0.19
N GLY A 97 13.96 -15.49 -0.17
CA GLY A 97 14.76 -15.15 1.01
C GLY A 97 15.92 -16.10 1.19
N TYR A 98 16.60 -16.03 2.33
CA TYR A 98 17.73 -16.89 2.67
C TYR A 98 17.80 -17.14 4.18
N ASP A 99 18.48 -18.22 4.58
CA ASP A 99 18.83 -18.47 5.97
C ASP A 99 20.09 -17.68 6.34
N ALA A 100 19.96 -16.70 7.24
CA ALA A 100 21.08 -15.91 7.74
C ALA A 100 21.92 -16.71 8.76
N ASP A 101 21.28 -17.65 9.46
CA ASP A 101 21.91 -18.69 10.28
C ASP A 101 20.92 -19.86 10.51
N ASP A 102 21.28 -20.82 11.37
CA ASP A 102 20.49 -22.02 11.67
C ASP A 102 19.09 -21.73 12.25
N HIS A 103 18.85 -20.52 12.76
CA HIS A 103 17.62 -20.14 13.44
C HIS A 103 16.91 -18.94 12.80
N VAL A 104 17.50 -18.28 11.81
CA VAL A 104 16.98 -17.04 11.26
C VAL A 104 16.87 -17.10 9.75
N PHE A 105 15.65 -16.96 9.26
CA PHE A 105 15.35 -16.76 7.85
C PHE A 105 15.01 -15.30 7.58
N VAL A 106 15.47 -14.76 6.46
CA VAL A 106 15.31 -13.36 6.07
C VAL A 106 14.63 -13.27 4.71
N SER A 107 13.60 -12.43 4.59
CA SER A 107 12.90 -12.18 3.32
C SER A 107 12.46 -10.73 3.17
N CYS A 108 12.39 -10.26 1.91
CA CYS A 108 11.69 -9.05 1.53
C CYS A 108 10.61 -9.30 0.46
N HIS A 109 10.23 -10.56 0.21
CA HIS A 109 9.33 -10.90 -0.90
C HIS A 109 7.88 -10.47 -0.63
N PHE A 110 7.10 -10.10 -1.66
CA PHE A 110 5.67 -9.75 -1.50
C PHE A 110 4.74 -10.97 -1.36
N GLY A 111 5.31 -12.17 -1.23
CA GLY A 111 4.60 -13.45 -1.14
C GLY A 111 4.07 -14.04 -2.46
N ASP A 112 4.21 -13.38 -3.62
CA ASP A 112 3.72 -13.86 -4.93
C ASP A 112 4.69 -14.82 -5.66
N HIS A 113 5.75 -15.29 -4.99
CA HIS A 113 6.72 -16.21 -5.57
C HIS A 113 6.06 -17.58 -5.82
N PRO A 114 6.35 -18.28 -6.94
CA PRO A 114 5.75 -19.58 -7.22
C PRO A 114 5.92 -20.63 -6.10
N GLN A 115 7.06 -20.60 -5.39
CA GLN A 115 7.34 -21.50 -4.26
C GLN A 115 6.52 -21.19 -3.00
N LEU A 116 5.93 -19.99 -2.91
CA LEU A 116 5.13 -19.54 -1.76
C LEU A 116 3.63 -19.74 -2.00
N ARG A 117 3.24 -20.39 -3.10
CA ARG A 117 1.84 -20.61 -3.45
C ARG A 117 1.09 -21.32 -2.32
N GLY A 118 0.09 -20.65 -1.76
CA GLY A 118 -0.74 -21.16 -0.66
C GLY A 118 -0.13 -20.99 0.73
N ALA A 119 1.11 -20.50 0.84
CA ALA A 119 1.76 -20.21 2.12
C ALA A 119 1.61 -18.73 2.54
N THR A 120 1.34 -17.83 1.59
CA THR A 120 1.28 -16.38 1.78
C THR A 120 -0.09 -15.81 1.41
N LEU A 121 -0.30 -14.53 1.73
CA LEU A 121 -1.46 -13.74 1.29
C LEU A 121 -1.04 -12.66 0.27
N PRO A 122 -0.72 -13.02 -0.99
CA PRO A 122 -0.23 -12.06 -1.96
C PRO A 122 -1.27 -10.99 -2.27
N VAL A 123 -0.94 -9.74 -1.96
CA VAL A 123 -1.82 -8.59 -2.22
C VAL A 123 -1.67 -8.14 -3.68
N PRO A 124 -2.76 -8.01 -4.45
CA PRO A 124 -2.68 -7.56 -5.83
C PRO A 124 -2.12 -6.13 -5.88
N TYR A 125 -1.12 -5.90 -6.73
CA TYR A 125 -0.47 -4.59 -6.83
C TYR A 125 -0.75 -3.87 -8.17
N GLN A 126 -1.37 -4.54 -9.13
CA GLN A 126 -1.62 -4.04 -10.48
C GLN A 126 -2.97 -3.32 -10.64
N TRP A 127 -3.91 -3.91 -11.38
CA TRP A 127 -5.23 -3.33 -11.68
C TRP A 127 -6.29 -3.68 -10.65
N ASP A 128 -6.15 -4.85 -10.03
CA ASP A 128 -7.20 -5.41 -9.19
C ASP A 128 -7.12 -4.88 -7.76
N ASP A 129 -8.30 -4.85 -7.14
CA ASP A 129 -8.47 -4.65 -5.71
C ASP A 129 -8.45 -6.04 -5.03
N PRO A 130 -8.10 -6.13 -3.72
CA PRO A 130 -8.11 -7.42 -3.03
C PRO A 130 -9.50 -8.05 -3.04
N SER A 131 -9.56 -9.36 -3.28
CA SER A 131 -10.81 -10.13 -3.25
C SER A 131 -11.42 -10.16 -1.84
N GLU A 132 -12.72 -10.43 -1.73
CA GLU A 132 -13.41 -10.57 -0.43
C GLU A 132 -12.73 -11.59 0.49
N TRP A 133 -12.33 -12.75 -0.06
CA TRP A 133 -11.57 -13.75 0.67
C TRP A 133 -10.25 -13.18 1.21
N LEU A 134 -9.46 -12.52 0.36
CA LEU A 134 -8.18 -11.96 0.77
C LEU A 134 -8.36 -10.87 1.84
N ARG A 135 -9.38 -10.01 1.70
CA ARG A 135 -9.70 -8.98 2.70
C ARG A 135 -10.01 -9.61 4.05
N LYS A 136 -10.79 -10.69 4.09
CA LYS A 136 -11.14 -11.41 5.32
C LYS A 136 -9.92 -12.06 5.98
N GLU A 137 -9.10 -12.78 5.21
CA GLU A 137 -7.91 -13.46 5.74
C GLU A 137 -6.86 -12.44 6.23
N ALA A 138 -6.63 -11.38 5.45
CA ALA A 138 -5.72 -10.30 5.84
C ALA A 138 -6.20 -9.56 7.09
N LYS A 139 -7.51 -9.37 7.27
CA LYS A 139 -8.06 -8.77 8.49
C LYS A 139 -7.73 -9.58 9.74
N ALA A 140 -7.82 -10.91 9.67
CA ALA A 140 -7.47 -11.77 10.78
C ALA A 140 -5.97 -11.67 11.15
N VAL A 141 -5.10 -11.52 10.15
CA VAL A 141 -3.66 -11.26 10.37
C VAL A 141 -3.44 -9.89 11.00
N LEU A 142 -4.06 -8.84 10.45
CA LEU A 142 -3.95 -7.47 10.95
C LEU A 142 -4.37 -7.37 12.42
N ASP A 143 -5.53 -7.90 12.77
CA ASP A 143 -6.07 -7.85 14.15
C ASP A 143 -5.17 -8.53 15.17
N ARG A 144 -4.51 -9.61 14.76
CA ARG A 144 -3.68 -10.40 15.66
C ARG A 144 -2.30 -9.80 15.85
N PHE A 145 -1.69 -9.28 14.78
CA PHE A 145 -0.26 -8.99 14.75
C PHE A 145 0.07 -7.50 14.58
N VAL A 146 -0.76 -6.72 13.89
CA VAL A 146 -0.43 -5.35 13.53
C VAL A 146 -1.10 -4.38 14.48
N ARG A 147 -0.31 -3.80 15.40
CA ARG A 147 -0.82 -2.90 16.45
C ARG A 147 -0.24 -1.50 16.26
N PRO A 148 -1.01 -0.52 15.72
CA PRO A 148 -0.57 0.86 15.69
C PRO A 148 -0.28 1.39 17.08
N ARG A 149 0.75 2.22 17.24
CA ARG A 149 1.13 2.76 18.55
C ARG A 149 0.06 3.68 19.13
N ALA A 150 0.01 3.74 20.46
CA ALA A 150 -0.99 4.50 21.21
C ALA A 150 -1.08 5.98 20.77
N TYR A 151 0.05 6.64 20.49
CA TYR A 151 0.04 8.04 20.09
C TYR A 151 -0.65 8.25 18.72
N ILE A 152 -0.54 7.29 17.79
CA ILE A 152 -1.27 7.29 16.50
C ILE A 152 -2.76 7.07 16.77
N LEU A 153 -3.10 6.09 17.61
CA LEU A 153 -4.49 5.79 17.96
C LEU A 153 -5.18 6.98 18.63
N HIS A 154 -4.47 7.77 19.43
CA HIS A 154 -4.97 9.02 19.98
C HIS A 154 -5.25 10.05 18.89
N LYS A 155 -4.31 10.29 17.96
CA LYS A 155 -4.53 11.21 16.82
C LYS A 155 -5.76 10.82 16.00
N VAL A 156 -5.91 9.53 15.69
CA VAL A 156 -7.05 8.98 14.96
C VAL A 156 -8.35 9.18 15.73
N SER A 157 -8.38 8.84 17.02
CA SER A 157 -9.60 8.92 17.84
C SER A 157 -10.05 10.36 18.03
N ASP A 158 -9.11 11.26 18.29
CA ASP A 158 -9.36 12.69 18.43
C ASP A 158 -9.90 13.31 17.13
N PHE A 159 -9.26 13.02 16.00
CA PHE A 159 -9.69 13.54 14.71
C PHE A 159 -11.08 13.00 14.34
N PHE A 160 -11.28 11.69 14.50
CA PHE A 160 -12.57 11.06 14.22
C PHE A 160 -13.69 11.67 15.06
N ALA A 161 -13.50 11.82 16.37
CA ALA A 161 -14.50 12.38 17.27
C ALA A 161 -14.88 13.82 16.91
N ARG A 162 -13.92 14.64 16.47
CA ARG A 162 -14.14 16.05 16.14
C ARG A 162 -14.80 16.27 14.79
N TYR A 163 -14.45 15.48 13.78
CA TYR A 163 -14.79 15.80 12.39
C TYR A 163 -15.65 14.75 11.69
N MET A 164 -15.62 13.50 12.13
CA MET A 164 -16.24 12.37 11.39
C MET A 164 -17.40 11.72 12.14
N ALA A 165 -17.34 11.66 13.47
CA ALA A 165 -18.34 11.00 14.29
C ALA A 165 -19.74 11.59 14.06
N GLY A 166 -20.74 10.71 13.88
CA GLY A 166 -22.14 11.10 13.65
C GLY A 166 -22.47 11.48 12.20
N HIS A 167 -21.51 11.43 11.28
CA HIS A 167 -21.74 11.66 9.85
C HIS A 167 -21.59 10.37 9.06
N TYR A 168 -22.31 10.28 7.94
CA TYR A 168 -21.91 9.40 6.85
C TYR A 168 -20.68 10.04 6.18
N VAL A 169 -19.57 9.31 6.09
CA VAL A 169 -18.32 9.82 5.55
C VAL A 169 -17.90 9.05 4.31
N VAL A 170 -17.77 9.77 3.21
CA VAL A 170 -17.12 9.27 2.00
C VAL A 170 -15.62 9.47 2.15
N GLY A 171 -14.88 8.39 2.37
CA GLY A 171 -13.43 8.38 2.34
C GLY A 171 -12.93 8.48 0.91
N VAL A 172 -11.95 9.34 0.68
CA VAL A 172 -11.31 9.55 -0.62
C VAL A 172 -9.82 9.37 -0.45
N HIS A 173 -9.24 8.44 -1.21
CA HIS A 173 -7.78 8.32 -1.32
C HIS A 173 -7.34 8.61 -2.75
N ALA A 174 -6.80 9.81 -2.97
CA ALA A 174 -6.33 10.26 -4.26
C ALA A 174 -4.80 10.24 -4.30
N ARG A 175 -4.20 9.18 -4.85
CA ARG A 175 -2.74 9.14 -5.05
C ARG A 175 -2.35 9.87 -6.34
N GLY A 176 -1.51 10.89 -6.21
CA GLY A 176 -0.86 11.60 -7.31
C GLY A 176 0.64 11.33 -7.35
N THR A 177 1.42 12.41 -7.33
CA THR A 177 2.90 12.45 -7.25
C THR A 177 3.60 11.48 -8.22
N ASP A 178 4.31 10.48 -7.70
CA ASP A 178 5.09 9.49 -8.45
C ASP A 178 4.22 8.73 -9.46
N ALA A 179 2.95 8.45 -9.10
CA ALA A 179 2.03 7.72 -9.97
C ALA A 179 1.58 8.53 -11.20
N THR A 180 1.77 9.85 -11.19
CA THR A 180 1.44 10.75 -12.30
C THR A 180 2.66 11.28 -13.05
N SER A 181 3.88 10.94 -12.60
CA SER A 181 5.12 11.37 -13.24
C SER A 181 5.30 10.73 -14.62
N GLU A 182 5.88 11.46 -15.57
CA GLU A 182 6.30 10.91 -16.87
C GLU A 182 7.38 9.81 -16.72
N ARG A 183 8.08 9.78 -15.58
CA ARG A 183 9.05 8.73 -15.22
C ARG A 183 8.38 7.42 -14.81
N GLU A 184 7.06 7.40 -14.62
CA GLU A 184 6.31 6.18 -14.32
C GLU A 184 6.09 5.33 -15.58
N LEU A 185 6.81 4.22 -15.68
CA LEU A 185 6.74 3.33 -16.83
C LEU A 185 5.64 2.26 -16.69
N ARG A 186 5.16 2.00 -15.48
CA ARG A 186 4.17 0.94 -15.20
C ARG A 186 2.79 1.36 -15.72
N GLU A 187 2.29 0.65 -16.72
CA GLU A 187 1.00 0.95 -17.36
C GLU A 187 -0.17 1.04 -16.38
N PHE A 188 -0.21 0.12 -15.39
CA PHE A 188 -1.26 0.09 -14.37
C PHE A 188 -1.25 1.27 -13.41
N ARG A 189 -0.22 2.13 -13.42
CA ARG A 189 -0.15 3.36 -12.62
C ARG A 189 -0.36 4.63 -13.45
N ARG A 190 0.02 4.61 -14.72
CA ARG A 190 -0.12 5.77 -15.61
C ARG A 190 -1.58 6.21 -15.74
N GLY A 191 -1.80 7.51 -15.55
CA GLY A 191 -3.13 8.11 -15.62
C GLY A 191 -4.09 7.65 -14.51
N SER A 192 -3.56 7.15 -13.38
CA SER A 192 -4.37 6.66 -12.27
C SER A 192 -5.12 7.76 -11.50
N LEU A 193 -4.66 9.01 -11.59
CA LEU A 193 -5.35 10.16 -11.03
C LEU A 193 -6.17 10.88 -12.09
N VAL A 194 -7.49 10.71 -12.03
CA VAL A 194 -8.45 11.44 -12.87
C VAL A 194 -9.53 12.03 -11.97
N LEU A 195 -9.29 13.25 -11.47
CA LEU A 195 -10.12 13.89 -10.44
C LEU A 195 -11.60 14.02 -10.84
N SER A 196 -11.91 14.19 -12.13
CA SER A 196 -13.30 14.22 -12.60
C SER A 196 -14.06 12.91 -12.34
N ARG A 197 -13.39 11.75 -12.31
CA ARG A 197 -13.99 10.46 -11.95
C ARG A 197 -14.32 10.38 -10.46
N TYR A 198 -13.45 10.95 -9.61
CA TYR A 198 -13.73 11.08 -8.18
C TYR A 198 -14.95 11.97 -7.96
N CYS A 199 -14.98 13.15 -8.59
CA CYS A 199 -16.11 14.07 -8.46
C CYS A 199 -17.43 13.44 -8.93
N ALA A 200 -17.42 12.69 -10.03
CA ALA A 200 -18.60 11.99 -10.53
C ALA A 200 -19.13 10.96 -9.51
N GLU A 201 -18.23 10.16 -8.93
CA GLU A 201 -18.60 9.12 -7.98
C GLU A 201 -19.06 9.70 -6.63
N ILE A 202 -18.34 10.68 -6.10
CA ILE A 202 -18.76 11.42 -4.90
C ILE A 202 -20.14 12.04 -5.12
N GLY A 203 -20.37 12.68 -6.28
CA GLY A 203 -21.66 13.25 -6.63
C GLY A 203 -22.79 12.20 -6.69
N ARG A 204 -22.50 10.96 -7.14
CA ARG A 204 -23.46 9.85 -7.10
C ARG A 204 -23.82 9.46 -5.67
N ILE A 205 -22.82 9.36 -4.79
CA ILE A 205 -23.03 9.01 -3.38
C ILE A 205 -23.79 10.12 -2.66
N LEU A 206 -23.47 11.40 -2.91
CA LEU A 206 -24.16 12.55 -2.31
C LEU A 206 -25.64 12.65 -2.70
N LYS A 207 -26.06 12.10 -3.85
CA LYS A 207 -27.49 11.99 -4.18
C LYS A 207 -28.23 11.03 -3.24
N LEU A 208 -27.54 10.01 -2.74
CA LEU A 208 -28.08 9.00 -1.81
C LEU A 208 -27.89 9.41 -0.35
N GLN A 209 -26.80 10.13 -0.06
CA GLN A 209 -26.41 10.62 1.27
C GLN A 209 -26.17 12.14 1.23
N PRO A 210 -27.23 12.98 1.17
CA PRO A 210 -27.09 14.42 0.94
C PRO A 210 -26.34 15.18 2.03
N ASN A 211 -26.25 14.61 3.23
CA ASN A 211 -25.56 15.21 4.39
C ASN A 211 -24.17 14.60 4.64
N ALA A 212 -23.68 13.74 3.74
CA ALA A 212 -22.39 13.12 3.91
C ALA A 212 -21.25 14.14 3.88
N LYS A 213 -20.23 13.86 4.69
CA LYS A 213 -18.92 14.53 4.68
C LYS A 213 -17.95 13.75 3.79
N ILE A 214 -16.89 14.42 3.35
CA ILE A 214 -15.87 13.83 2.46
C ILE A 214 -14.53 13.91 3.19
N PHE A 215 -14.00 12.78 3.63
CA PHE A 215 -12.65 12.74 4.20
C PHE A 215 -11.63 12.47 3.09
N VAL A 216 -10.69 13.38 2.87
CA VAL A 216 -9.69 13.29 1.80
C VAL A 216 -8.30 13.01 2.36
N ALA A 217 -7.72 11.90 1.91
CA ALA A 217 -6.33 11.53 2.06
C ALA A 217 -5.64 11.60 0.69
N SER A 218 -4.52 12.29 0.62
CA SER A 218 -3.78 12.54 -0.63
C SER A 218 -2.33 12.85 -0.30
N ASP A 219 -1.42 12.36 -1.14
CA ASP A 219 -0.01 12.71 -1.12
C ASP A 219 0.29 14.06 -1.77
N GLU A 220 -0.71 14.68 -2.41
CA GLU A 220 -0.58 15.95 -3.11
C GLU A 220 -1.67 16.96 -2.71
N GLN A 221 -1.28 18.18 -2.32
CA GLN A 221 -2.20 19.21 -1.86
C GLN A 221 -3.12 19.75 -2.98
N SER A 222 -2.67 19.70 -4.24
CA SER A 222 -3.48 20.11 -5.40
C SER A 222 -4.78 19.30 -5.51
N SER A 223 -4.72 17.99 -5.22
CA SER A 223 -5.88 17.09 -5.23
C SER A 223 -6.88 17.42 -4.11
N VAL A 224 -6.38 17.78 -2.92
CA VAL A 224 -7.22 18.24 -1.80
C VAL A 224 -7.94 19.53 -2.19
N ARG A 225 -7.20 20.55 -2.66
CA ARG A 225 -7.76 21.85 -3.09
C ARG A 225 -8.80 21.69 -4.20
N HIS A 226 -8.58 20.76 -5.14
CA HIS A 226 -9.55 20.48 -6.19
C HIS A 226 -10.87 19.93 -5.63
N LEU A 227 -10.80 18.99 -4.69
CA LEU A 227 -12.00 18.41 -4.08
C LEU A 227 -12.71 19.42 -3.16
N GLU A 228 -11.97 20.26 -2.44
CA GLU A 228 -12.55 21.37 -1.65
C GLU A 228 -13.33 22.33 -2.54
N ALA A 229 -12.76 22.71 -3.69
CA ALA A 229 -13.44 23.59 -4.65
C ALA A 229 -14.68 22.94 -5.27
N ALA A 230 -14.64 21.63 -5.53
CA ALA A 230 -15.77 20.88 -6.10
C ALA A 230 -16.90 20.63 -5.09
N PHE A 231 -16.57 20.53 -3.79
CA PHE A 231 -17.50 20.19 -2.72
C PHE A 231 -17.32 21.11 -1.49
N PRO A 232 -17.66 22.41 -1.62
CA PRO A 232 -17.48 23.37 -0.53
C PRO A 232 -18.19 22.93 0.75
N ASP A 233 -17.57 23.20 1.89
CA ASP A 233 -18.06 22.93 3.26
C ASP A 233 -18.28 21.45 3.63
N ARG A 234 -17.85 20.52 2.76
CA ARG A 234 -18.00 19.07 2.96
C ARG A 234 -16.69 18.33 3.15
N VAL A 235 -15.60 18.88 2.60
CA VAL A 235 -14.28 18.25 2.65
C VAL A 235 -13.66 18.43 4.04
N ILE A 236 -13.11 17.33 4.54
CA ILE A 236 -12.34 17.21 5.76
C ILE A 236 -11.00 16.60 5.34
N ALA A 237 -9.89 17.20 5.75
CA ALA A 237 -8.56 16.66 5.51
C ALA A 237 -7.78 16.63 6.83
N TYR A 238 -6.96 15.60 7.02
CA TYR A 238 -5.99 15.57 8.11
C TYR A 238 -4.84 16.54 7.79
N ASP A 239 -4.18 17.11 8.79
CA ASP A 239 -3.02 18.00 8.56
C ASP A 239 -1.75 17.16 8.33
N SER A 240 -1.64 16.63 7.11
CA SER A 240 -0.59 15.71 6.67
C SER A 240 0.52 16.44 5.92
N VAL A 241 1.74 15.93 6.00
CA VAL A 241 2.80 16.28 5.05
C VAL A 241 2.38 15.85 3.63
N ARG A 242 2.34 16.81 2.70
CA ARG A 242 1.96 16.60 1.30
C ARG A 242 2.92 17.29 0.34
N HIS A 243 2.92 16.84 -0.90
CA HIS A 243 3.54 17.56 -2.00
C HIS A 243 2.77 18.86 -2.30
N GLU A 244 3.45 19.99 -2.14
CA GLU A 244 2.90 21.33 -2.42
C GLU A 244 3.23 21.83 -3.84
N GLY A 245 4.21 21.23 -4.50
CA GLY A 245 4.66 21.57 -5.85
C GLY A 245 6.14 21.27 -6.06
N GLY A 246 6.58 21.32 -7.32
CA GLY A 246 7.93 20.95 -7.73
C GLY A 246 7.98 19.61 -8.47
N GLU A 247 9.12 18.94 -8.40
CA GLU A 247 9.29 17.61 -8.99
C GLU A 247 8.37 16.61 -8.29
N ALA A 248 7.52 15.91 -9.06
CA ALA A 248 6.59 14.94 -8.48
C ALA A 248 7.28 13.64 -8.02
N ALA A 249 8.43 13.30 -8.62
CA ALA A 249 9.12 12.03 -8.39
C ALA A 249 10.62 12.21 -8.19
N GLY A 250 11.15 11.53 -7.18
CA GLY A 250 12.57 11.32 -6.93
C GLY A 250 12.92 9.84 -6.92
N GLN A 251 13.98 9.47 -6.22
CA GLN A 251 14.49 8.10 -6.13
C GLN A 251 14.72 7.74 -4.67
N GLY A 252 14.26 6.55 -4.26
CA GLY A 252 14.59 6.04 -2.95
C GLY A 252 15.97 5.37 -2.89
N PRO A 253 16.33 4.73 -1.76
CA PRO A 253 17.71 4.32 -1.46
C PRO A 253 18.36 3.36 -2.47
N THR A 254 17.56 2.63 -3.26
CA THR A 254 18.06 1.69 -4.28
C THR A 254 17.71 2.14 -5.70
N GLY A 255 17.25 3.38 -5.88
CA GLY A 255 16.98 3.99 -7.17
C GLY A 255 15.57 3.81 -7.71
N TRP A 256 14.65 3.18 -6.95
CA TRP A 256 13.25 3.07 -7.38
C TRP A 256 12.52 4.41 -7.28
N ILE A 257 11.58 4.63 -8.20
CA ILE A 257 10.77 5.84 -8.23
C ILE A 257 9.95 5.98 -6.95
N MET A 258 10.05 7.16 -6.33
CA MET A 258 9.37 7.54 -5.09
C MET A 258 8.86 8.99 -5.20
N PRO A 259 7.86 9.42 -4.40
CA PRO A 259 7.48 10.83 -4.34
C PRO A 259 8.68 11.69 -3.94
N ALA A 260 8.94 12.78 -4.67
CA ALA A 260 10.19 13.53 -4.49
C ALA A 260 10.36 14.09 -3.06
N TYR A 261 9.26 14.59 -2.48
CA TYR A 261 9.25 15.22 -1.17
C TYR A 261 9.60 14.27 -0.01
N ILE A 262 9.40 12.96 -0.18
CA ILE A 262 9.85 11.96 0.81
C ILE A 262 11.20 11.35 0.48
N SER A 263 11.64 11.38 -0.78
CA SER A 263 12.98 10.91 -1.13
C SER A 263 14.08 11.92 -0.78
N GLY A 264 13.74 13.21 -0.63
CA GLY A 264 14.70 14.28 -0.40
C GLY A 264 15.09 14.51 1.07
N ASP A 265 14.27 14.05 2.02
CA ASP A 265 14.45 14.29 3.45
C ASP A 265 13.82 13.15 4.26
N SER A 266 14.64 12.40 4.99
CA SER A 266 14.22 11.24 5.77
C SER A 266 13.37 11.60 6.99
N ASP A 267 13.57 12.77 7.60
CA ASP A 267 12.76 13.18 8.76
C ASP A 267 11.35 13.60 8.29
N VAL A 268 11.27 14.26 7.13
CA VAL A 268 10.00 14.53 6.44
C VAL A 268 9.32 13.22 6.04
N ALA A 269 10.06 12.26 5.49
CA ALA A 269 9.52 10.94 5.14
C ALA A 269 8.99 10.20 6.38
N ALA A 270 9.74 10.18 7.48
CA ALA A 270 9.31 9.54 8.72
C ALA A 270 8.02 10.17 9.27
N ARG A 271 7.89 11.50 9.22
CA ARG A 271 6.64 12.19 9.56
C ARG A 271 5.51 11.85 8.58
N ASN A 272 5.77 11.85 7.28
CA ASN A 272 4.77 11.48 6.28
C ASN A 272 4.27 10.04 6.48
N GLY A 273 5.14 9.11 6.85
CA GLY A 273 4.75 7.74 7.18
C GLY A 273 3.78 7.69 8.38
N GLU A 274 4.00 8.51 9.39
CA GLU A 274 3.08 8.64 10.53
C GLU A 274 1.71 9.18 10.09
N ASP A 275 1.69 10.27 9.32
CA ASP A 275 0.47 10.88 8.79
C ASP A 275 -0.31 9.90 7.91
N ALA A 276 0.39 9.13 7.07
CA ALA A 276 -0.21 8.12 6.20
C ALA A 276 -0.84 6.97 6.99
N VAL A 277 -0.24 6.55 8.13
CA VAL A 277 -0.86 5.57 9.03
C VAL A 277 -2.12 6.14 9.70
N VAL A 278 -2.11 7.41 10.10
CA VAL A 278 -3.30 8.09 10.63
C VAL A 278 -4.41 8.13 9.57
N GLU A 279 -4.11 8.59 8.36
CA GLU A 279 -5.07 8.67 7.25
C GLU A 279 -5.64 7.29 6.88
N TYR A 280 -4.81 6.23 6.83
CA TYR A 280 -5.25 4.85 6.62
C TYR A 280 -6.27 4.39 7.68
N LEU A 281 -6.01 4.67 8.96
CA LEU A 281 -6.91 4.28 10.03
C LEU A 281 -8.22 5.09 10.00
N LEU A 282 -8.17 6.37 9.60
CA LEU A 282 -9.35 7.20 9.41
C LEU A 282 -10.19 6.75 8.19
N LEU A 283 -9.54 6.45 7.06
CA LEU A 283 -10.20 5.90 5.87
C LEU A 283 -10.89 4.57 6.18
N SER A 284 -10.28 3.73 7.01
CA SER A 284 -10.86 2.45 7.46
C SER A 284 -12.12 2.61 8.32
N ARG A 285 -12.41 3.83 8.80
CA ARG A 285 -13.62 4.18 9.59
C ARG A 285 -14.66 4.95 8.77
N CYS A 286 -14.44 5.15 7.48
CA CYS A 286 -15.42 5.76 6.60
C CYS A 286 -16.53 4.76 6.23
N ASP A 287 -17.63 5.26 5.68
CA ASP A 287 -18.78 4.43 5.27
C ASP A 287 -18.68 3.98 3.81
N TYR A 288 -17.85 4.65 3.01
CA TYR A 288 -17.58 4.31 1.61
C TYR A 288 -16.18 4.80 1.22
N LEU A 289 -15.47 4.07 0.36
CA LEU A 289 -14.16 4.48 -0.15
C LEU A 289 -14.17 4.75 -1.66
N VAL A 290 -13.72 5.94 -2.08
CA VAL A 290 -13.41 6.26 -3.47
C VAL A 290 -11.90 6.40 -3.61
N HIS A 291 -11.28 5.64 -4.50
CA HIS A 291 -9.82 5.61 -4.56
C HIS A 291 -9.29 5.25 -5.95
N ASN A 292 -7.98 5.42 -6.15
CA ASN A 292 -7.24 4.76 -7.22
C ASN A 292 -6.43 3.56 -6.68
N GLY A 293 -5.97 2.70 -7.58
CA GLY A 293 -5.27 1.43 -7.29
C GLY A 293 -3.90 1.60 -6.61
N SER A 294 -3.89 2.12 -5.39
CA SER A 294 -2.71 2.38 -4.56
C SER A 294 -2.61 1.39 -3.39
N SER A 295 -1.39 1.17 -2.89
CA SER A 295 -1.17 0.28 -1.74
C SER A 295 -1.89 0.77 -0.48
N LEU A 296 -1.98 2.08 -0.24
CA LEU A 296 -2.70 2.61 0.93
C LEU A 296 -4.19 2.22 0.86
N ALA A 297 -4.86 2.54 -0.25
CA ALA A 297 -6.28 2.22 -0.42
C ALA A 297 -6.55 0.71 -0.33
N ARG A 298 -5.69 -0.12 -0.92
CA ARG A 298 -5.81 -1.57 -0.78
C ARG A 298 -5.67 -2.03 0.66
N THR A 299 -4.76 -1.43 1.43
CA THR A 299 -4.58 -1.77 2.85
C THR A 299 -5.80 -1.35 3.68
N VAL A 300 -6.45 -0.22 3.35
CA VAL A 300 -7.76 0.14 3.92
C VAL A 300 -8.77 -0.98 3.68
N LEU A 301 -8.85 -1.51 2.46
CA LEU A 301 -9.76 -2.61 2.13
C LEU A 301 -9.43 -3.91 2.88
N LEU A 302 -8.14 -4.20 3.13
CA LEU A 302 -7.74 -5.34 3.96
C LEU A 302 -8.12 -5.14 5.45
N ASN A 303 -8.06 -3.91 5.94
CA ASN A 303 -8.36 -3.57 7.33
C ASN A 303 -9.85 -3.37 7.61
N ALA A 304 -10.63 -2.97 6.60
CA ALA A 304 -12.07 -2.83 6.67
C ALA A 304 -12.69 -3.74 5.59
N PRO A 305 -12.80 -5.06 5.85
CA PRO A 305 -13.12 -6.05 4.80
C PRO A 305 -14.50 -5.84 4.17
N GLU A 306 -15.44 -5.28 4.92
CA GLU A 306 -16.81 -5.00 4.44
C GLU A 306 -16.98 -3.59 3.87
N LEU A 307 -15.94 -2.76 3.84
CA LEU A 307 -16.03 -1.37 3.37
C LEU A 307 -16.40 -1.36 1.87
N PRO A 308 -17.58 -0.81 1.49
CA PRO A 308 -17.92 -0.64 0.09
C PRO A 308 -17.01 0.40 -0.56
N HIS A 309 -16.68 0.20 -1.83
CA HIS A 309 -15.73 1.05 -2.51
C HIS A 309 -15.92 1.15 -4.02
N THR A 310 -15.37 2.22 -4.58
CA THR A 310 -15.21 2.42 -6.03
C THR A 310 -13.76 2.75 -6.32
N ASN A 311 -13.10 1.90 -7.10
CA ASN A 311 -11.79 2.21 -7.68
C ASN A 311 -11.98 2.94 -9.02
N THR A 312 -11.52 4.19 -9.09
CA THR A 312 -11.64 5.07 -10.26
C THR A 312 -10.63 4.74 -11.39
N HIS A 313 -9.69 3.84 -11.11
CA HIS A 313 -8.64 3.40 -12.02
C HIS A 313 -8.62 1.88 -12.15
N ARG A 314 -9.53 1.38 -12.99
CA ARG A 314 -9.64 -0.04 -13.35
C ARG A 314 -9.30 -0.24 -14.82
N ARG A 315 -8.84 -1.45 -15.15
CA ARG A 315 -8.68 -1.88 -16.55
C ARG A 315 -10.01 -1.67 -17.26
N ARG A 316 -10.01 -0.98 -18.41
CA ARG A 316 -11.23 -0.90 -19.23
C ARG A 316 -11.62 -2.34 -19.59
N PRO A 317 -12.91 -2.72 -19.50
CA PRO A 317 -13.34 -3.98 -20.07
C PRO A 317 -12.86 -4.00 -21.51
N GLU A 318 -12.11 -5.04 -21.90
CA GLU A 318 -11.84 -5.28 -23.31
C GLU A 318 -13.19 -5.26 -24.00
N ARG A 319 -13.34 -4.41 -25.03
CA ARG A 319 -14.53 -4.47 -25.88
C ARG A 319 -14.54 -5.90 -26.39
N VAL A 320 -15.45 -6.73 -25.86
CA VAL A 320 -15.76 -8.03 -26.41
C VAL A 320 -15.96 -7.79 -27.89
N ALA A 321 -15.05 -8.30 -28.72
CA ALA A 321 -15.20 -8.25 -30.15
C ALA A 321 -16.56 -8.88 -30.43
N GLN A 322 -17.49 -8.11 -31.00
CA GLN A 322 -18.80 -8.64 -31.35
C GLN A 322 -18.59 -9.84 -32.28
N PRO A 323 -19.11 -11.02 -31.94
CA PRO A 323 -19.11 -12.12 -32.89
C PRO A 323 -20.19 -11.81 -33.93
N GLY A 324 -19.76 -11.52 -35.15
CA GLY A 324 -20.62 -11.60 -36.33
C GLY A 324 -20.81 -10.29 -37.09
N SER A 325 -20.03 -10.13 -38.15
CA SER A 325 -20.59 -9.73 -39.45
C SER A 325 -20.17 -10.77 -40.46
N GLY A 326 -20.89 -11.90 -40.46
CA GLY A 326 -20.94 -12.77 -41.62
C GLY A 326 -21.75 -12.09 -42.71
N ASN A 327 -21.09 -11.85 -43.85
CA ASN A 327 -21.57 -11.95 -45.24
C ASN A 327 -20.93 -10.86 -46.10
N HIS A 328 -20.08 -11.29 -47.03
CA HIS A 328 -20.44 -11.26 -48.44
C HIS A 328 -19.59 -12.29 -49.19
N GLY A 329 -20.26 -13.32 -49.71
CA GLY A 329 -19.74 -14.09 -50.82
C GLY A 329 -19.96 -13.31 -52.12
N ASP A 330 -18.99 -13.44 -53.02
CA ASP A 330 -19.09 -13.55 -54.48
C ASP A 330 -17.63 -13.78 -54.95
N GLY A 331 -17.26 -14.97 -55.41
CA GLY A 331 -17.26 -15.35 -56.83
C GLY A 331 -16.33 -14.43 -57.63
N GLN A 332 -15.25 -14.82 -58.30
CA GLN A 332 -14.81 -16.08 -58.92
C GLN A 332 -13.34 -15.86 -59.44
N PRO A 333 -12.67 -16.72 -60.26
CA PRO A 333 -11.30 -17.19 -60.00
C PRO A 333 -10.22 -16.88 -61.09
N ARG A 334 -9.00 -17.42 -60.86
CA ARG A 334 -7.81 -17.55 -61.75
C ARG A 334 -6.89 -16.32 -61.75
N SER A 335 -5.56 -16.43 -61.81
CA SER A 335 -4.69 -17.43 -62.47
C SER A 335 -3.29 -17.46 -61.86
N ASP A 336 -2.63 -18.60 -62.05
CA ASP A 336 -1.19 -18.82 -61.91
C ASP A 336 -0.35 -17.82 -62.73
N HIS A 337 0.80 -17.39 -62.18
CA HIS A 337 2.12 -17.48 -62.85
C HIS A 337 3.26 -16.97 -61.96
N ASP A 338 4.25 -17.85 -61.80
CA ASP A 338 5.71 -17.66 -61.80
C ASP A 338 6.40 -16.56 -60.98
N GLY A 339 7.41 -17.01 -60.24
CA GLY A 339 8.77 -16.67 -60.67
C GLY A 339 9.75 -16.26 -59.58
N SER A 340 10.60 -17.23 -59.21
CA SER A 340 11.94 -17.11 -58.58
C SER A 340 12.04 -16.88 -57.08
#